data_AF-A0A8T5RXC0-F1
#
_entry.id   AF-A0A8T5RXC0-F1
#
_cell.length_a   1.000
_cell.length_b   1.000
_cell.length_c   1.000
_cell.angle_alpha   90.00
_cell.angle_beta   90.00
_cell.angle_gamma   90.00
#
_symmetry.space_group_name_H-M   'P 1'
#
loop_
_entity.id
_entity.type
_entity.pdbx_description
1 polymer ?
#
loop_
_entity_poly.entity_id
_entity_poly.type
_entity_poly.pdbx_seq_one_letter_code
_entity_poly.pdbx_strand_id
1 'polypeptide(L)'
;MLDLILFPYFFVIAKRRIPLNKYGGKGTKENPILITKSDFFPEEPLIYKSKKYILLNKLVIDELELFKCKNIIIQECEFNVLTIWKSMILEIRNSTILSTLKIVKSVKITLDSSEINEFDSFSNSENIITDCNISKINQNQENK
;
A
#
# COMPACT_ATOMS: atom_id res chain seq x y z
N MET A 1 -18.63 12.55 -19.90
CA MET A 1 -17.63 12.91 -18.87
C MET A 1 -18.23 12.66 -17.48
N LEU A 2 -18.55 11.40 -17.16
CA LEU A 2 -19.25 11.02 -15.92
C LEU A 2 -18.76 9.70 -15.30
N ASP A 3 -17.68 9.11 -15.83
CA ASP A 3 -17.28 7.74 -15.46
C ASP A 3 -16.09 7.66 -14.47
N LEU A 4 -15.41 8.78 -14.17
CA LEU A 4 -14.18 8.74 -13.38
C LEU A 4 -14.37 8.82 -11.85
N ILE A 5 -15.57 9.16 -11.38
CA ILE A 5 -15.83 9.37 -9.94
C ILE A 5 -16.43 8.13 -9.26
N LEU A 6 -17.13 7.26 -10.02
CA LEU A 6 -17.82 6.09 -9.49
C LEU A 6 -16.96 4.81 -9.42
N PHE A 7 -15.96 4.68 -10.30
CA PHE A 7 -15.06 3.52 -10.36
C PHE A 7 -14.47 3.09 -9.00
N PRO A 8 -13.93 4.01 -8.19
CA PRO A 8 -13.39 3.61 -6.89
C PRO A 8 -14.43 3.28 -5.82
N TYR A 9 -15.66 3.76 -5.99
CA TYR A 9 -16.70 3.59 -4.97
C TYR A 9 -17.30 2.18 -5.05
N PHE A 10 -17.47 1.64 -6.26
CA PHE A 10 -17.90 0.26 -6.46
C PHE A 10 -16.81 -0.78 -6.15
N PHE A 11 -15.55 -0.49 -6.51
CA PHE A 11 -14.43 -1.42 -6.27
C PHE A 11 -14.15 -1.66 -4.77
N VAL A 12 -14.32 -0.63 -3.94
CA VAL A 12 -14.17 -0.71 -2.48
C VAL A 12 -15.25 -1.54 -1.79
N ILE A 13 -16.40 -1.81 -2.46
CA ILE A 13 -17.51 -2.59 -1.88
C ILE A 13 -17.27 -4.10 -1.99
N ALA A 14 -16.53 -4.56 -3.00
CA ALA A 14 -16.22 -5.99 -3.18
C ALA A 14 -15.10 -6.47 -2.23
N LYS A 15 -14.22 -5.57 -1.79
CA LYS A 15 -13.04 -5.92 -0.98
C LYS A 15 -13.34 -6.02 0.51
N ARG A 16 -12.65 -6.96 1.18
CA ARG A 16 -12.83 -7.20 2.61
C ARG A 16 -11.96 -6.26 3.44
N ARG A 17 -12.63 -5.30 4.09
CA ARG A 17 -11.96 -4.36 5.00
C ARG A 17 -11.37 -5.10 6.19
N ILE A 18 -10.11 -4.79 6.49
CA ILE A 18 -9.45 -5.31 7.69
C ILE A 18 -9.98 -4.56 8.93
N PRO A 19 -10.52 -5.26 9.94
CA PRO A 19 -10.90 -4.66 11.21
C PRO A 19 -9.65 -4.42 12.07
N LEU A 20 -9.01 -3.27 11.89
CA LEU A 20 -7.75 -2.90 12.56
C LEU A 20 -7.78 -2.95 14.09
N ASN A 21 -8.97 -2.97 14.72
CA ASN A 21 -9.12 -3.10 16.17
C ASN A 21 -8.88 -4.53 16.70
N LYS A 22 -8.78 -5.53 15.82
CA LYS A 22 -8.47 -6.92 16.21
C LYS A 22 -6.98 -7.19 16.38
N TYR A 23 -6.13 -6.26 15.96
CA TYR A 23 -4.69 -6.41 15.96
C TYR A 23 -4.06 -5.71 17.16
N GLY A 24 -2.89 -6.19 17.58
CA GLY A 24 -2.15 -5.61 18.68
C GLY A 24 -1.66 -4.20 18.38
N GLY A 25 -1.56 -3.37 19.42
CA GLY A 25 -1.02 -2.01 19.35
C GLY A 25 -2.07 -0.90 19.48
N LYS A 26 -1.60 0.34 19.67
CA LYS A 26 -2.48 1.51 19.90
C LYS A 26 -2.68 2.37 18.65
N GLY A 27 -1.87 2.15 17.61
CA GLY A 27 -1.90 2.95 16.39
C GLY A 27 -1.22 4.32 16.53
N THR A 28 -0.31 4.45 17.50
CA THR A 28 0.57 5.62 17.66
C THR A 28 1.95 5.33 17.07
N LYS A 29 2.79 6.35 16.90
CA LYS A 29 4.13 6.16 16.32
C LYS A 29 5.00 5.23 17.17
N GLU A 30 4.88 5.35 18.49
CA GLU A 30 5.62 4.58 19.49
C GLU A 30 5.04 3.17 19.69
N ASN A 31 3.76 2.99 19.37
CA ASN A 31 3.04 1.74 19.52
C ASN A 31 2.07 1.54 18.33
N PRO A 32 2.61 1.22 17.14
CA PRO A 32 1.83 1.06 15.93
C PRO A 32 0.93 -0.17 16.04
N ILE A 33 -0.12 -0.22 15.22
CA ILE A 33 -0.85 -1.47 15.02
C ILE A 33 0.08 -2.42 14.26
N LEU A 34 0.43 -3.53 14.89
CA LEU A 34 1.30 -4.54 14.31
C LEU A 34 0.46 -5.64 13.66
N ILE A 35 0.73 -5.91 12.40
CA ILE A 35 0.10 -6.99 11.65
C ILE A 35 1.18 -7.88 11.05
N THR A 36 1.12 -9.18 11.35
CA THR A 36 2.16 -10.15 11.02
C THR A 36 1.58 -11.45 10.44
N LYS A 37 2.45 -12.37 10.00
CA LYS A 37 2.03 -13.64 9.38
C LYS A 37 1.08 -14.49 10.24
N SER A 38 1.11 -14.32 11.57
CA SER A 38 0.25 -15.09 12.46
C SER A 38 -1.20 -14.61 12.44
N ASP A 39 -1.46 -13.43 11.89
CA ASP A 39 -2.78 -12.85 11.86
C ASP A 39 -3.58 -13.32 10.64
N PHE A 40 -4.88 -13.51 10.83
CA PHE A 40 -5.78 -13.85 9.72
C PHE A 40 -5.98 -12.65 8.80
N PHE A 41 -5.77 -12.87 7.50
CA PHE A 41 -6.12 -11.93 6.44
C PHE A 41 -7.28 -12.47 5.60
N PRO A 42 -8.30 -11.64 5.31
CA PRO A 42 -9.27 -12.02 4.31
C PRO A 42 -8.61 -12.12 2.92
N GLU A 43 -9.29 -12.74 1.95
CA GLU A 43 -8.95 -12.59 0.52
C GLU A 43 -9.10 -11.11 0.12
N GLU A 44 -8.17 -10.63 -0.71
CA GLU A 44 -8.09 -9.23 -1.20
C GLU A 44 -8.29 -8.17 -0.10
N PRO A 45 -7.42 -8.15 0.92
CA PRO A 45 -7.51 -7.21 2.02
C PRO A 45 -7.50 -5.74 1.58
N LEU A 46 -8.35 -4.97 2.25
CA LEU A 46 -8.38 -3.52 2.12
C LEU A 46 -8.15 -2.85 3.47
N ILE A 47 -7.09 -2.04 3.56
CA ILE A 47 -6.95 -1.04 4.63
C ILE A 47 -7.53 0.27 4.12
N TYR A 48 -8.55 0.78 4.80
CA TYR A 48 -9.35 1.90 4.33
C TYR A 48 -9.42 3.04 5.35
N LYS A 49 -9.17 4.27 4.89
CA LYS A 49 -9.35 5.52 5.67
C LYS A 49 -8.65 5.51 7.04
N SER A 50 -7.53 4.79 7.18
CA SER A 50 -6.79 4.77 8.43
C SER A 50 -5.81 5.95 8.51
N LYS A 51 -5.80 6.63 9.66
CA LYS A 51 -4.75 7.60 10.03
C LYS A 51 -3.80 7.07 11.11
N LYS A 52 -4.02 5.84 11.57
CA LYS A 52 -3.22 5.20 12.61
C LYS A 52 -1.86 4.80 12.05
N TYR A 53 -0.86 4.75 12.91
CA TYR A 53 0.42 4.13 12.57
C TYR A 53 0.23 2.61 12.48
N ILE A 54 0.53 2.03 11.33
CA ILE A 54 0.40 0.59 11.06
C ILE A 54 1.73 0.06 10.56
N LEU A 55 2.16 -1.08 11.12
CA LEU A 55 3.31 -1.84 10.67
C LEU A 55 2.82 -3.20 10.15
N LEU A 56 2.96 -3.40 8.84
CA LEU A 56 2.80 -4.69 8.17
C LEU A 56 4.19 -5.34 8.12
N ASN A 57 4.35 -6.51 8.74
CA ASN A 57 5.66 -7.14 8.90
C ASN A 57 5.63 -8.63 8.59
N LYS A 58 6.56 -9.10 7.74
CA LYS A 58 6.72 -10.54 7.42
C LYS A 58 5.45 -11.20 6.88
N LEU A 59 4.65 -10.46 6.12
CA LEU A 59 3.41 -10.95 5.51
C LEU A 59 3.69 -11.53 4.13
N VAL A 60 2.93 -12.57 3.77
CA VAL A 60 2.83 -13.06 2.39
C VAL A 60 1.35 -13.00 2.03
N ILE A 61 0.99 -12.08 1.14
CA ILE A 61 -0.39 -11.80 0.76
C ILE A 61 -0.43 -11.71 -0.75
N ASP A 62 -1.42 -12.34 -1.40
CA ASP A 62 -1.55 -12.23 -2.86
C ASP A 62 -1.79 -10.77 -3.27
N GLU A 63 -2.93 -10.19 -2.88
CA GLU A 63 -3.24 -8.79 -3.19
C GLU A 63 -3.49 -7.96 -1.93
N LEU A 64 -2.94 -6.74 -1.86
CA LEU A 64 -3.27 -5.77 -0.80
C LEU A 64 -3.62 -4.41 -1.40
N GLU A 65 -4.69 -3.81 -0.90
CA GLU A 65 -5.04 -2.43 -1.23
C GLU A 65 -5.02 -1.50 -0.01
N LEU A 66 -4.40 -0.34 -0.19
CA LEU A 66 -4.34 0.75 0.78
C LEU A 66 -5.07 1.97 0.20
N PHE A 67 -6.25 2.28 0.72
CA PHE A 67 -7.05 3.39 0.21
C PHE A 67 -7.31 4.48 1.26
N LYS A 68 -6.85 5.71 0.97
CA LYS A 68 -6.94 6.87 1.88
C LYS A 68 -6.26 6.63 3.23
N CYS A 69 -5.10 6.00 3.20
CA CYS A 69 -4.34 5.64 4.38
C CYS A 69 -3.19 6.61 4.66
N LYS A 70 -2.76 6.67 5.91
CA LYS A 70 -1.61 7.45 6.34
C LYS A 70 -0.79 6.73 7.41
N ASN A 71 0.52 6.92 7.39
CA ASN A 71 1.48 6.37 8.37
C ASN A 71 1.55 4.84 8.33
N ILE A 72 1.71 4.25 7.15
CA ILE A 72 1.87 2.79 7.01
C ILE A 72 3.32 2.46 6.70
N ILE A 73 3.87 1.50 7.43
CA ILE A 73 5.16 0.88 7.15
C ILE A 73 4.89 -0.56 6.72
N ILE A 74 5.46 -0.94 5.58
CA ILE A 74 5.45 -2.29 5.03
C ILE A 74 6.91 -2.76 5.06
N GLN A 75 7.19 -3.83 5.79
CA GLN A 75 8.55 -4.31 5.99
C GLN A 75 8.62 -5.82 5.84
N GLU A 76 9.62 -6.31 5.10
CA GLU A 76 9.88 -7.75 4.96
C GLU A 76 8.65 -8.53 4.46
N CYS A 77 7.82 -7.89 3.62
CA CYS A 77 6.58 -8.48 3.12
C CYS A 77 6.73 -8.90 1.65
N GLU A 78 5.94 -9.89 1.25
CA GLU A 78 5.80 -10.33 -0.12
C GLU A 78 4.35 -10.12 -0.57
N PHE A 79 4.20 -9.44 -1.71
CA PHE A 79 2.91 -9.27 -2.38
C PHE A 79 2.99 -9.72 -3.83
N ASN A 80 1.92 -10.31 -4.34
CA ASN A 80 1.77 -10.42 -5.79
C ASN A 80 1.39 -9.04 -6.36
N VAL A 81 0.34 -8.42 -5.82
CA VAL A 81 -0.11 -7.08 -6.20
C VAL A 81 -0.26 -6.19 -4.97
N LEU A 82 0.33 -4.99 -5.03
CA LEU A 82 0.15 -3.95 -4.01
C LEU A 82 -0.38 -2.67 -4.66
N THR A 83 -1.59 -2.26 -4.29
CA THR A 83 -2.21 -1.02 -4.78
C THR A 83 -2.32 0.02 -3.67
N ILE A 84 -1.76 1.20 -3.90
CA ILE A 84 -1.75 2.33 -2.97
C ILE A 84 -2.47 3.50 -3.61
N TRP A 85 -3.61 3.88 -3.03
CA TRP A 85 -4.47 4.89 -3.62
C TRP A 85 -4.85 6.01 -2.65
N LYS A 86 -4.66 7.26 -3.06
CA LYS A 86 -4.97 8.46 -2.26
C LYS A 86 -4.38 8.43 -0.84
N SER A 87 -3.22 7.81 -0.69
CA SER A 87 -2.58 7.58 0.61
C SER A 87 -1.35 8.48 0.76
N MET A 88 -0.88 8.69 2.00
CA MET A 88 0.26 9.59 2.24
C MET A 88 1.15 9.14 3.39
N ILE A 89 2.46 9.40 3.30
CA ILE A 89 3.44 8.98 4.32
C ILE A 89 3.40 7.45 4.49
N LEU A 90 3.92 6.76 3.48
CA LEU A 90 4.06 5.31 3.49
C LEU A 90 5.51 4.93 3.21
N GLU A 91 5.95 3.85 3.82
CA GLU A 91 7.29 3.31 3.65
C GLU A 91 7.17 1.83 3.30
N ILE A 92 7.86 1.40 2.24
CA ILE A 92 7.98 0.00 1.84
C ILE A 92 9.46 -0.34 1.89
N ARG A 93 9.83 -1.31 2.72
CA ARG A 93 11.23 -1.67 3.00
C ARG A 93 11.44 -3.16 2.89
N ASN A 94 12.56 -3.58 2.30
CA ASN A 94 12.98 -4.99 2.27
C ASN A 94 11.85 -5.92 1.80
N SER A 95 11.02 -5.48 0.86
CA SER A 95 9.80 -6.19 0.46
C SER A 95 9.87 -6.58 -1.00
N THR A 96 9.13 -7.62 -1.36
CA THR A 96 9.08 -8.18 -2.71
C THR A 96 7.69 -8.00 -3.29
N ILE A 97 7.60 -7.40 -4.48
CA ILE A 97 6.37 -7.23 -5.25
C ILE A 97 6.51 -8.02 -6.56
N LEU A 98 5.85 -9.19 -6.63
CA LEU A 98 6.06 -10.18 -7.69
C LEU A 98 5.43 -9.77 -9.02
N SER A 99 4.23 -9.16 -9.02
CA SER A 99 3.59 -8.66 -10.23
C SER A 99 3.72 -7.15 -10.32
N THR A 100 2.95 -6.41 -9.52
CA THR A 100 2.78 -4.96 -9.75
C THR A 100 2.62 -4.18 -8.44
N LEU A 101 3.43 -3.12 -8.29
CA LEU A 101 3.23 -2.05 -7.34
C LEU A 101 2.57 -0.87 -8.06
N LYS A 102 1.35 -0.53 -7.65
CA LYS A 102 0.59 0.58 -8.24
C LYS A 102 0.37 1.70 -7.23
N ILE A 103 0.94 2.87 -7.51
CA ILE A 103 0.77 4.08 -6.70
C ILE A 103 -0.04 5.10 -7.48
N VAL A 104 -1.22 5.44 -6.98
CA VAL A 104 -2.12 6.38 -7.66
C VAL A 104 -2.50 7.51 -6.69
N LYS A 105 -2.34 8.77 -7.10
CA LYS A 105 -2.73 9.98 -6.34
C LYS A 105 -2.25 10.00 -4.89
N SER A 106 -1.09 9.41 -4.63
CA SER A 106 -0.49 9.28 -3.30
C SER A 106 0.79 10.11 -3.21
N VAL A 107 1.20 10.49 -2.01
CA VAL A 107 2.35 11.40 -1.81
C VAL A 107 3.24 10.92 -0.67
N LYS A 108 4.54 11.24 -0.71
CA LYS A 108 5.51 10.82 0.31
C LYS A 108 5.53 9.30 0.49
N ILE A 109 5.69 8.58 -0.63
CA ILE A 109 5.90 7.13 -0.61
C ILE A 109 7.39 6.86 -0.73
N THR A 110 7.95 6.20 0.27
CA THR A 110 9.36 5.78 0.29
C THR A 110 9.43 4.30 -0.05
N LEU A 111 10.22 3.96 -1.06
CA LEU A 111 10.61 2.60 -1.41
C LEU A 111 12.09 2.44 -1.09
N ASP A 112 12.44 1.42 -0.31
CA ASP A 112 13.80 1.20 0.16
C ASP A 112 14.14 -0.29 0.09
N SER A 113 15.28 -0.61 -0.51
CA SER A 113 15.85 -1.98 -0.50
C SER A 113 14.85 -3.07 -0.91
N SER A 114 13.99 -2.79 -1.89
CA SER A 114 12.86 -3.65 -2.28
C SER A 114 12.98 -4.15 -3.71
N GLU A 115 12.42 -5.34 -3.97
CA GLU A 115 12.36 -5.95 -5.30
C GLU A 115 10.95 -5.79 -5.87
N ILE A 116 10.85 -5.19 -7.06
CA ILE A 116 9.56 -4.86 -7.68
C ILE A 116 9.61 -5.27 -9.14
N ASN A 117 8.71 -6.15 -9.56
CA ASN A 117 8.64 -6.54 -10.96
C ASN A 117 8.12 -5.38 -11.84
N GLU A 118 6.93 -4.85 -11.56
CA GLU A 118 6.37 -3.71 -12.30
C GLU A 118 5.98 -2.57 -11.35
N PHE A 119 6.39 -1.36 -11.67
CA PHE A 119 6.09 -0.15 -10.91
C PHE A 119 5.28 0.85 -11.74
N ASP A 120 4.03 1.02 -11.33
CA ASP A 120 3.05 1.91 -11.92
C ASP A 120 2.85 3.14 -11.03
N SER A 121 3.29 4.32 -11.48
CA SER A 121 3.13 5.56 -10.71
C SER A 121 2.31 6.61 -11.47
N PHE A 122 1.16 6.93 -10.89
CA PHE A 122 0.22 7.98 -11.30
C PHE A 122 0.08 9.00 -10.15
N SER A 123 1.22 9.45 -9.62
CA SER A 123 1.32 10.33 -8.45
C SER A 123 1.90 11.69 -8.83
N ASN A 124 1.57 12.73 -8.04
CA ASN A 124 1.89 14.13 -8.38
C ASN A 124 3.06 14.74 -7.58
N SER A 125 3.83 14.01 -6.75
CA SER A 125 5.19 14.37 -6.23
C SER A 125 5.57 13.67 -4.91
N GLU A 126 6.88 13.76 -4.58
CA GLU A 126 7.59 13.39 -3.33
C GLU A 126 7.79 11.90 -3.02
N ASN A 127 7.79 11.02 -4.03
CA ASN A 127 8.20 9.64 -3.81
C ASN A 127 9.73 9.52 -3.81
N ILE A 128 10.27 8.75 -2.86
CA ILE A 128 11.70 8.48 -2.72
C ILE A 128 11.91 6.99 -3.02
N ILE A 129 12.87 6.68 -3.89
CA ILE A 129 13.22 5.29 -4.23
C ILE A 129 14.72 5.14 -4.01
N THR A 130 15.09 4.25 -3.10
CA THR A 130 16.48 4.00 -2.68
C THR A 130 16.75 2.50 -2.73
N ASP A 131 17.89 2.10 -3.32
CA ASP A 131 18.38 0.71 -3.34
C ASP A 131 17.35 -0.36 -3.79
N CYS A 132 16.38 0.03 -4.63
CA CYS A 132 15.36 -0.89 -5.13
C CYS A 132 15.76 -1.50 -6.47
N ASN A 133 15.42 -2.78 -6.67
CA ASN A 133 15.51 -3.44 -7.96
C ASN A 133 14.13 -3.45 -8.64
N ILE A 134 13.97 -2.66 -9.71
CA ILE A 134 12.68 -2.51 -10.40
C ILE A 134 12.81 -2.98 -11.84
N SER A 135 12.08 -4.03 -12.23
CA SER A 135 12.22 -4.63 -13.57
C SER A 135 11.54 -3.81 -14.67
N LYS A 136 10.39 -3.21 -14.39
CA LYS A 136 9.62 -2.37 -15.32
C LYS A 136 9.03 -1.15 -14.61
N ILE A 137 9.08 0.01 -15.27
CA ILE A 137 8.56 1.27 -14.73
C ILE A 137 7.61 1.90 -15.75
N ASN A 138 6.34 2.10 -15.37
CA ASN A 138 5.37 2.88 -16.12
C ASN A 138 5.02 4.16 -15.34
N GLN A 139 5.50 5.30 -15.81
CA GLN A 139 5.17 6.60 -15.24
C GLN A 139 4.25 7.36 -16.20
N ASN A 140 3.00 7.55 -15.80
CA ASN A 140 2.08 8.46 -16.48
C ASN A 140 1.93 9.71 -15.60
N GLN A 141 2.59 10.79 -16.01
CA GLN A 141 2.33 12.11 -15.45
C GLN A 141 0.89 12.48 -15.84
N GLU A 142 -0.03 12.61 -14.87
CA GLU A 142 -1.31 13.26 -15.13
C GLU A 142 -0.97 14.68 -15.60
N ASN A 143 -1.10 14.95 -16.91
CA ASN A 143 -0.92 16.28 -17.49
C ASN A 143 -1.71 17.29 -16.66
N LYS A 144 -1.01 18.37 -16.26
CA LYS A 144 -1.46 19.49 -15.42
C LYS A 144 -2.86 20.01 -15.76
#